data_AF-A0A2V6RPN5-F1
#
_entry.id   AF-A0A2V6RPN5-F1
#
_cell.length_a   1.000
_cell.length_b   1.000
_cell.length_c   1.000
_cell.angle_alpha   90.00
_cell.angle_beta   90.00
_cell.angle_gamma   90.00
#
_symmetry.space_group_name_H-M   'P 1'
#
loop_
_entity.id
_entity.type
_entity.pdbx_description
1 polymer ?
#
loop_
_entity_poly.entity_id
_entity_poly.type
_entity_poly.pdbx_seq_one_letter_code
_entity_poly.pdbx_strand_id
1 'polypeptide(L)'
;MWAHWDCYSIWRQESDAVAQDAAPPAARTATIPLHIDRLNHDGADPAGAEYAVSMGGTKDAVGTVLLGRPKGLSALVALLRGLEVPGAEIEAACRALTEQLHYEVERVSVTPAILRRLRL
;
A
#
# COMPACT_ATOMS: atom_id res chain seq x y z
N MET A 1 46.66 -18.78 24.53
CA MET A 1 45.46 -19.07 25.34
C MET A 1 44.28 -18.47 24.57
N TRP A 2 43.57 -19.30 23.80
CA TRP A 2 42.55 -18.84 22.84
C TRP A 2 41.25 -18.50 23.56
N ALA A 3 40.70 -17.33 23.25
CA ALA A 3 39.43 -16.86 23.76
C ALA A 3 38.30 -17.72 23.19
N HIS A 4 37.88 -18.74 23.95
CA HIS A 4 36.60 -19.40 23.75
C HIS A 4 35.51 -18.43 24.18
N TRP A 5 35.17 -17.52 23.28
CA TRP A 5 33.96 -16.71 23.40
C TRP A 5 32.78 -17.66 23.31
N ASP A 6 32.02 -17.80 24.40
CA ASP A 6 30.79 -18.58 24.41
C ASP A 6 29.82 -18.01 23.38
N CYS A 7 29.47 -18.82 22.37
CA CYS A 7 28.48 -18.49 21.34
C CYS A 7 27.18 -17.92 21.92
N TYR A 8 26.86 -18.26 23.17
CA TYR A 8 25.69 -17.77 23.91
C TYR A 8 25.71 -16.25 24.16
N SER A 9 26.88 -15.66 24.38
CA SER A 9 27.02 -14.22 24.66
C SER A 9 26.84 -13.35 23.41
N ILE A 10 27.29 -13.85 22.26
CA ILE A 10 27.12 -13.18 20.96
C ILE A 10 25.64 -13.18 20.58
N TRP A 11 24.99 -14.34 20.65
CA TRP A 11 23.55 -14.47 20.36
C TRP A 11 22.69 -13.59 21.25
N ARG A 12 23.04 -13.46 22.54
CA ARG A 12 22.30 -12.59 23.47
C ARG A 12 22.49 -11.12 23.14
N GLN A 13 23.71 -10.70 22.79
CA GLN A 13 24.00 -9.31 22.42
C GLN A 13 23.33 -8.92 21.10
N GLU A 14 23.30 -9.82 20.11
CA GLU A 14 22.56 -9.61 18.86
C GLU A 14 21.04 -9.55 19.11
N SER A 15 20.52 -10.39 20.00
CA SER A 15 19.09 -10.38 20.38
C SER A 15 18.69 -9.11 21.14
N ASP A 16 19.53 -8.63 22.07
CA ASP A 16 19.31 -7.36 22.79
C ASP A 16 19.44 -6.15 21.87
N ALA A 17 20.38 -6.15 20.92
CA ALA A 17 20.51 -5.09 19.92
C ALA A 17 19.27 -5.03 18.99
N VAL A 18 18.75 -6.19 18.56
CA VAL A 18 17.50 -6.27 17.79
C VAL A 18 16.29 -5.83 18.63
N ALA A 19 16.27 -6.14 19.94
CA ALA A 19 15.19 -5.71 20.83
C ALA A 19 15.22 -4.20 21.12
N GLN A 20 16.41 -3.58 21.17
CA GLN A 20 16.58 -2.13 21.33
C GLN A 20 16.22 -1.36 20.05
N ASP A 21 16.45 -1.94 18.87
CA ASP A 21 15.94 -1.41 17.59
C ASP A 21 14.42 -1.68 17.43
N ALA A 22 13.89 -2.66 18.17
CA ALA A 22 12.46 -2.94 18.31
C ALA A 22 11.80 -2.18 19.46
N ALA A 23 12.33 -1.02 19.87
CA ALA A 23 11.46 -0.02 20.49
C ALA A 23 10.33 0.27 19.49
N PRO A 24 9.05 0.05 19.82
CA PRO A 24 7.97 0.25 18.85
C PRO A 24 8.07 1.71 18.38
N PRO A 25 8.32 1.97 17.08
CA PRO A 25 8.31 3.34 16.59
C PRO A 25 6.93 3.87 16.93
N ALA A 26 6.88 4.87 17.83
CA ALA A 26 5.66 5.51 18.31
C ALA A 26 4.67 5.60 17.15
N ALA A 27 3.63 4.76 17.17
CA ALA A 27 2.75 4.39 16.06
C ALA A 27 2.83 5.39 14.91
N ARG A 28 3.87 5.28 14.07
CA ARG A 28 3.98 6.10 12.88
C ARG A 28 2.86 5.54 12.03
N THR A 29 1.78 6.30 11.86
CA THR A 29 0.74 5.96 10.90
C THR A 29 1.46 5.72 9.59
N ALA A 30 1.71 4.45 9.29
CA ALA A 30 2.49 4.05 8.14
C ALA A 30 1.57 4.30 6.96
N THR A 31 1.79 5.42 6.30
CA THR A 31 1.04 5.78 5.11
C THR A 31 1.55 4.89 3.99
N ILE A 32 0.76 3.88 3.64
CA ILE A 32 1.11 2.94 2.58
C ILE A 32 0.58 3.53 1.27
N PRO A 33 1.41 3.66 0.22
CA PRO A 33 0.96 4.20 -1.06
C PRO A 33 -0.10 3.29 -1.68
N LEU A 34 -1.06 3.91 -2.34
CA LEU A 34 -2.10 3.24 -3.11
C LEU A 34 -1.80 3.45 -4.60
N HIS A 35 -1.66 2.36 -5.35
CA HIS A 35 -1.43 2.36 -6.79
C HIS A 35 -2.71 2.04 -7.54
N ILE A 36 -2.99 2.82 -8.58
CA ILE A 36 -4.15 2.63 -9.46
C ILE A 36 -3.66 2.51 -10.89
N ASP A 37 -3.85 1.32 -11.47
CA ASP A 37 -3.49 1.02 -12.85
C ASP A 37 -4.74 0.89 -13.71
N ARG A 38 -4.75 1.51 -14.89
CA ARG A 38 -5.74 1.30 -15.93
C ARG A 38 -5.29 0.11 -16.78
N LEU A 39 -6.03 -1.00 -16.74
CA LEU A 39 -5.66 -2.28 -17.37
C LEU A 39 -6.05 -2.38 -18.86
N ASN A 40 -6.58 -1.30 -19.44
CA ASN A 40 -6.99 -1.27 -20.82
C ASN A 40 -5.82 -1.29 -21.81
N HIS A 41 -6.09 -1.80 -23.01
CA HIS A 41 -5.27 -1.62 -24.21
C HIS A 41 -5.51 -0.20 -24.77
N ASP A 42 -4.48 0.41 -25.38
CA ASP A 42 -4.49 1.80 -25.83
C ASP A 42 -5.78 2.22 -26.56
N GLY A 43 -6.33 3.37 -26.16
CA GLY A 43 -7.47 4.01 -26.81
C GLY A 43 -8.86 3.66 -26.26
N ALA A 44 -8.98 2.75 -25.28
CA ALA A 44 -10.26 2.44 -24.67
C ALA A 44 -10.74 3.53 -23.69
N ASP A 45 -12.04 3.84 -23.75
CA ASP A 45 -12.71 4.86 -22.93
C ASP A 45 -12.46 4.63 -21.42
N PRO A 46 -11.91 5.62 -20.69
CA PRO A 46 -11.73 5.56 -19.25
C PRO A 46 -13.03 5.22 -18.49
N ALA A 47 -14.19 5.67 -18.97
CA ALA A 47 -15.46 5.41 -18.29
C ALA A 47 -15.83 3.91 -18.27
N GLY A 48 -15.35 3.12 -19.24
CA GLY A 48 -15.57 1.68 -19.35
C GLY A 48 -14.37 0.82 -18.96
N ALA A 49 -13.24 1.44 -18.59
CA ALA A 49 -11.97 0.77 -18.36
C ALA A 49 -11.98 -0.16 -17.15
N GLU A 50 -11.19 -1.23 -17.20
CA GLU A 50 -10.88 -1.99 -15.99
C GLU A 50 -9.68 -1.35 -15.28
N TYR A 51 -9.75 -1.25 -13.97
CA TYR A 51 -8.68 -0.72 -13.14
C TYR A 51 -8.18 -1.80 -12.17
N ALA A 52 -6.91 -1.77 -11.80
CA ALA A 52 -6.38 -2.48 -10.64
C ALA A 52 -6.04 -1.46 -9.56
N VAL A 53 -6.54 -1.70 -8.35
CA VAL A 53 -6.17 -0.90 -7.17
C VAL A 53 -5.35 -1.79 -6.26
N SER A 54 -4.09 -1.42 -6.02
CA SER A 54 -3.18 -2.16 -5.16
C SER A 54 -2.52 -1.25 -4.12
N MET A 55 -2.01 -1.86 -3.06
CA MET A 55 -1.40 -1.16 -1.94
C MET A 55 -0.05 -1.79 -1.61
N GLY A 56 0.91 -0.97 -1.22
CA GLY A 56 2.29 -1.40 -0.97
C GLY A 56 3.12 -1.40 -2.26
N GLY A 57 4.42 -1.64 -2.15
CA GLY A 57 5.35 -1.57 -3.27
C GLY A 57 6.54 -0.62 -3.04
N THR A 58 7.69 -1.02 -3.59
CA THR A 58 9.06 -0.44 -3.58
C THR A 58 9.70 -0.05 -2.25
N LYS A 59 8.96 0.09 -1.15
CA LYS A 59 9.52 0.45 0.18
C LYS A 59 9.18 -0.51 1.32
N ASP A 60 8.21 -1.39 1.14
CA ASP A 60 7.80 -2.39 2.13
C ASP A 60 8.27 -3.80 1.72
N ALA A 61 8.73 -4.58 2.69
CA ALA A 61 9.20 -5.96 2.47
C ALA A 61 8.06 -6.95 2.12
N VAL A 62 6.83 -6.46 1.95
CA VAL A 62 5.59 -7.25 1.88
C VAL A 62 5.12 -7.45 0.42
N GLY A 63 5.57 -6.62 -0.53
CA GLY A 63 5.09 -6.64 -1.92
C GLY A 63 3.73 -5.96 -2.10
N THR A 64 3.25 -5.89 -3.35
CA THR A 64 1.97 -5.23 -3.68
C THR A 64 0.78 -6.15 -3.37
N VAL A 65 -0.21 -5.63 -2.63
CA VAL A 65 -1.48 -6.32 -2.34
C VAL A 65 -2.58 -5.76 -3.24
N LEU A 66 -3.19 -6.62 -4.07
CA LEU A 66 -4.33 -6.23 -4.90
C LEU A 66 -5.59 -6.10 -4.02
N LEU A 67 -6.15 -4.90 -3.94
CA LEU A 67 -7.36 -4.60 -3.18
C LEU A 67 -8.63 -4.79 -4.00
N GLY A 68 -8.56 -4.63 -5.31
CA GLY A 68 -9.71 -4.84 -6.17
C GLY A 68 -9.48 -4.51 -7.63
N ARG A 69 -10.44 -4.94 -8.46
CA ARG A 69 -10.48 -4.64 -9.90
C ARG A 69 -11.80 -4.00 -10.32
N PRO A 70 -12.02 -2.70 -10.01
CA PRO A 70 -13.25 -2.05 -10.38
C PRO A 70 -13.33 -1.83 -11.90
N LYS A 71 -14.54 -2.03 -12.45
CA LYS A 71 -14.84 -1.76 -13.86
C LYS A 71 -15.54 -0.40 -14.01
N GLY A 72 -14.87 0.52 -14.68
CA GLY A 72 -15.29 1.89 -14.94
C GLY A 72 -15.00 2.86 -13.79
N LEU A 73 -14.96 4.15 -14.12
CA LEU A 73 -14.67 5.22 -13.17
C LEU A 73 -15.62 5.24 -11.96
N SER A 74 -16.92 4.98 -12.16
CA SER A 74 -17.90 4.97 -11.07
C SER A 74 -17.60 3.88 -10.03
N ALA A 75 -17.21 2.68 -10.46
CA ALA A 75 -16.85 1.59 -9.56
C ALA A 75 -15.51 1.86 -8.86
N LEU A 76 -14.57 2.49 -9.56
CA LEU A 76 -13.29 2.93 -8.98
C LEU A 76 -13.53 3.96 -7.87
N VAL A 77 -14.34 4.99 -8.12
CA VAL A 77 -14.72 6.00 -7.12
C VAL A 77 -15.37 5.36 -5.90
N ALA A 78 -16.27 4.39 -6.09
CA ALA A 78 -16.91 3.67 -4.99
C ALA A 78 -15.89 2.90 -4.14
N LEU A 79 -14.93 2.21 -4.77
CA LEU A 79 -13.86 1.50 -4.07
C LEU A 79 -12.95 2.47 -3.30
N LEU A 80 -12.50 3.57 -3.91
CA LEU A 80 -11.63 4.56 -3.27
C LEU A 80 -12.31 5.25 -2.08
N ARG A 81 -13.61 5.56 -2.17
CA ARG A 81 -14.40 6.03 -1.03
C ARG A 81 -14.49 4.97 0.07
N GLY A 82 -14.62 3.70 -0.31
CA GLY A 82 -14.56 2.56 0.60
C GLY A 82 -13.20 2.39 1.28
N LEU A 83 -12.13 2.92 0.69
CA LEU A 83 -10.78 3.01 1.27
C LEU A 83 -10.54 4.31 2.04
N GLU A 84 -11.56 5.16 2.18
CA GLU A 84 -11.50 6.46 2.85
C GLU A 84 -10.48 7.43 2.22
N VAL A 85 -10.23 7.28 0.90
CA VAL A 85 -9.40 8.22 0.14
C VAL A 85 -10.09 9.58 0.07
N PRO A 86 -9.38 10.70 0.33
CA PRO A 86 -9.97 12.04 0.29
C PRO A 86 -10.57 12.37 -1.08
N GLY A 87 -11.70 13.10 -1.09
CA GLY A 87 -12.39 13.43 -2.34
C GLY A 87 -11.51 14.16 -3.36
N ALA A 88 -10.64 15.07 -2.91
CA ALA A 88 -9.71 15.78 -3.78
C ALA A 88 -8.70 14.83 -4.47
N GLU A 89 -8.22 13.82 -3.76
CA GLU A 89 -7.33 12.79 -4.30
C GLU A 89 -8.07 11.88 -5.30
N ILE A 90 -9.34 11.56 -5.03
CA ILE A 90 -10.18 10.79 -5.96
C ILE A 90 -10.36 11.57 -7.27
N GLU A 91 -10.65 12.87 -7.20
CA GLU A 91 -10.79 13.72 -8.39
C GLU A 91 -9.48 13.83 -9.16
N ALA A 92 -8.35 14.01 -8.46
CA ALA A 92 -7.02 14.05 -9.07
C ALA A 92 -6.69 12.73 -9.77
N ALA A 93 -6.96 11.59 -9.11
CA ALA A 93 -6.76 10.26 -9.68
C ALA A 93 -7.61 10.05 -10.94
N CYS A 94 -8.91 10.37 -10.88
CA CYS A 94 -9.80 10.22 -12.04
C CYS A 94 -9.34 11.05 -13.24
N ARG A 95 -8.92 12.30 -13.00
CA ARG A 95 -8.38 13.19 -14.04
C ARG A 95 -7.06 12.68 -14.59
N ALA A 96 -6.14 12.23 -13.74
CA ALA A 96 -4.86 11.69 -14.22
C ALA A 96 -5.09 10.43 -15.06
N LEU A 97 -6.00 9.55 -14.64
CA LEU A 97 -6.29 8.28 -15.31
C LEU A 97 -7.09 8.42 -16.61
N THR A 98 -7.52 9.63 -17.02
CA THR A 98 -7.98 9.84 -18.40
C THR A 98 -6.82 9.89 -19.38
N GLU A 99 -5.69 10.45 -18.94
CA GLU A 99 -4.51 10.69 -19.77
C GLU A 99 -3.41 9.63 -19.57
N GLN A 100 -3.31 9.10 -18.36
CA GLN A 100 -2.24 8.20 -17.92
C GLN A 100 -2.81 6.81 -17.60
N LEU A 101 -1.95 5.79 -17.68
CA LEU A 101 -2.29 4.42 -17.31
C LEU A 101 -2.07 4.11 -15.83
N HIS A 102 -1.40 5.00 -15.09
CA HIS A 102 -1.04 4.80 -13.70
C HIS A 102 -1.22 6.07 -12.89
N TYR A 103 -1.64 5.93 -11.63
CA TYR A 103 -1.67 7.00 -10.65
C TYR A 103 -1.35 6.45 -9.25
N GLU A 104 -0.55 7.19 -8.50
CA GLU A 104 -0.22 6.85 -7.11
C GLU A 104 -0.84 7.88 -6.16
N VAL A 105 -1.51 7.38 -5.12
CA VAL A 105 -1.98 8.19 -3.99
C VAL A 105 -1.02 7.98 -2.83
N GLU A 106 -0.17 8.97 -2.57
CA GLU A 106 0.89 8.87 -1.55
C GLU A 106 0.37 8.85 -0.10
N ARG A 107 -0.88 9.29 0.13
CA ARG A 107 -1.39 9.60 1.47
C ARG A 107 -2.68 8.89 1.88
N VAL A 108 -2.70 7.56 1.80
CA VAL A 108 -3.84 6.77 2.29
C VAL A 108 -3.49 6.08 3.61
N SER A 109 -4.29 6.33 4.65
CA SER A 109 -4.24 5.58 5.90
C SER A 109 -5.20 4.40 5.82
N VAL A 110 -4.75 3.29 5.22
CA VAL A 110 -5.57 2.07 5.17
C VAL A 110 -5.46 1.34 6.51
N THR A 111 -6.57 1.22 7.23
CA THR A 111 -6.62 0.52 8.52
C THR A 111 -7.11 -0.93 8.36
N PRO A 112 -6.77 -1.84 9.28
CA PRO A 112 -7.32 -3.20 9.26
C PRO A 112 -8.86 -3.26 9.28
N ALA A 113 -9.52 -2.25 9.87
CA ALA A 113 -10.97 -2.15 9.87
C ALA A 113 -11.53 -1.89 8.46
N ILE A 114 -10.85 -1.05 7.67
CA ILE A 114 -11.20 -0.76 6.27
C ILE A 114 -11.04 -2.02 5.43
N LEU A 115 -9.92 -2.75 5.57
CA LEU A 115 -9.69 -4.00 4.83
C LEU A 115 -10.76 -5.05 5.12
N ARG A 116 -11.10 -5.26 6.40
CA ARG A 116 -12.18 -6.16 6.81
C ARG A 116 -13.53 -5.78 6.22
N ARG A 117 -13.83 -4.47 6.12
CA ARG A 117 -15.08 -3.97 5.50
C ARG A 117 -15.16 -4.33 4.01
N LEU A 118 -14.02 -4.33 3.33
CA LEU A 118 -13.90 -4.73 1.93
C LEU A 118 -13.80 -6.26 1.73
N ARG A 119 -13.81 -7.04 2.83
CA ARG A 119 -13.66 -8.50 2.85
C ARG A 119 -12.32 -8.97 2.27
N LEU A 120 -11.27 -8.18 2.49
CA LEU A 120 -9.87 -8.48 2.17
C LEU A 120 -9.14 -9.02 3.41
#